data_AF-A0A923Z0N7-F1
#
_entry.id   AF-A0A923Z0N7-F1
#
_cell.length_a   1.000
_cell.length_b   1.000
_cell.length_c   1.000
_cell.angle_alpha   90.00
_cell.angle_beta   90.00
_cell.angle_gamma   90.00
#
_symmetry.space_group_name_H-M   'P 1'
#
loop_
_entity.id
_entity.type
_entity.pdbx_description
1 polymer ?
#
loop_
_entity_poly.entity_id
_entity_poly.type
_entity_poly.pdbx_seq_one_letter_code
_entity_poly.pdbx_strand_id
1 'polypeptide(L)'
;GLGSAWAHTTVLAATEFGRTAAVNGTGGTDHGTGGAAFMAGGAVAGGRVVADWPGLGAAQLYENRDLRPTTDLRSVMLGAAAGSFGVDPARLSGVLFPGGGVKGVAGLVRPEPRAR
;
A
#
# COMPACT_ATOMS: atom_id res chain seq x y z
N GLY A 1 -23.05 0.91 12.61
CA GLY A 1 -21.77 0.41 12.06
C GLY A 1 -22.03 -0.51 10.87
N LEU A 2 -20.99 -1.07 10.25
CA LEU A 2 -21.12 -1.91 9.05
C LEU A 2 -21.73 -3.31 9.29
N GLY A 3 -21.90 -3.75 10.54
CA GLY A 3 -22.54 -5.03 10.86
C GLY A 3 -21.82 -6.23 10.23
N SER A 4 -22.57 -7.20 9.71
CA SER A 4 -22.04 -8.37 9.01
C SER A 4 -21.20 -8.01 7.77
N ALA A 5 -21.47 -6.88 7.13
CA ALA A 5 -20.71 -6.44 5.96
C ALA A 5 -19.23 -6.15 6.29
N TRP A 6 -18.90 -5.89 7.57
CA TRP A 6 -17.52 -5.69 8.01
C TRP A 6 -16.62 -6.88 7.68
N ALA A 7 -17.14 -8.11 7.76
CA ALA A 7 -16.40 -9.34 7.44
C ALA A 7 -15.90 -9.37 5.97
N HIS A 8 -16.58 -8.64 5.07
CA HIS A 8 -16.26 -8.56 3.65
C HIS A 8 -15.73 -7.18 3.24
N THR A 9 -15.41 -6.30 4.20
CA THR A 9 -14.96 -4.94 3.93
C THR A 9 -13.43 -4.90 3.86
N THR A 10 -12.91 -4.20 2.86
CA THR A 10 -11.52 -3.71 2.78
C THR A 10 -11.54 -2.18 2.71
N VAL A 11 -10.84 -1.52 3.62
CA VAL A 11 -10.58 -0.08 3.62
C VAL A 11 -9.10 0.13 3.36
N LEU A 12 -8.77 0.93 2.34
CA LEU A 12 -7.41 1.37 2.05
C LEU A 12 -7.37 2.90 2.18
N ALA A 13 -6.49 3.40 3.03
CA ALA A 13 -6.20 4.83 3.14
C ALA A 13 -4.72 5.03 2.81
N ALA A 14 -4.41 5.96 1.91
CA ALA A 14 -3.04 6.21 1.47
C ALA A 14 -2.77 7.71 1.33
N THR A 15 -1.52 8.10 1.52
CA THR A 15 -1.07 9.47 1.27
C THR A 15 -0.55 9.59 -0.16
N GLU A 16 -0.93 10.67 -0.86
CA GLU A 16 -0.39 10.96 -2.19
C GLU A 16 1.08 11.42 -2.13
N PHE A 17 1.42 12.16 -1.08
CA PHE A 17 2.77 12.68 -0.83
C PHE A 17 3.24 12.30 0.56
N GLY A 18 4.55 12.25 0.75
CA GLY A 18 5.13 12.24 2.08
C GLY A 18 5.98 13.46 2.36
N ARG A 19 6.80 13.33 3.40
CA ARG A 19 7.64 14.39 3.95
C ARG A 19 9.10 13.97 3.90
N THR A 20 10.00 14.93 3.80
CA THR A 20 11.44 14.67 3.95
C THR A 20 11.75 14.13 5.34
N ALA A 21 12.74 13.25 5.45
CA ALA A 21 13.29 12.87 6.75
C ALA A 21 14.23 13.95 7.28
N ALA A 22 14.94 14.64 6.38
CA ALA A 22 15.73 15.81 6.72
C ALA A 22 14.85 17.00 7.13
N VAL A 23 15.30 17.73 8.14
CA VAL A 23 14.70 19.00 8.59
C VAL A 23 15.02 20.11 7.58
N ASN A 24 14.04 20.96 7.29
CA ASN A 24 14.22 22.09 6.38
C ASN A 24 14.71 23.37 7.10
N GLY A 25 14.94 24.44 6.35
CA GLY A 25 15.50 25.70 6.88
C GLY A 25 14.62 26.43 7.90
N THR A 26 13.35 26.04 8.07
CA THR A 26 12.43 26.62 9.06
C THR A 26 12.18 25.71 10.27
N GLY A 27 12.93 24.61 10.39
CA GLY A 27 12.76 23.64 11.48
C GLY A 27 11.60 22.65 11.26
N GLY A 28 10.99 22.63 10.07
CA GLY A 28 9.96 21.69 9.66
C GLY A 28 10.49 20.62 8.69
N THR A 29 9.61 20.14 7.81
CA THR A 29 9.96 19.21 6.71
C THR A 29 9.48 19.77 5.37
N ASP A 30 10.02 19.29 4.26
CA ASP A 30 9.50 19.62 2.92
C ASP A 30 8.64 18.46 2.38
N HIS A 31 8.15 18.62 1.15
CA HIS A 31 7.55 17.52 0.40
C HIS A 31 8.62 16.47 0.11
N GLY A 32 8.27 15.21 0.29
CA GLY A 32 9.17 14.07 0.10
C GLY A 32 8.55 12.95 -0.72
N THR A 33 9.40 12.04 -1.14
CA THR A 33 9.10 11.00 -2.14
C THR A 33 8.31 9.81 -1.58
N GLY A 34 8.60 9.37 -0.36
CA GLY A 34 7.98 8.18 0.24
C GLY A 34 6.68 8.50 1.00
N GLY A 35 5.62 7.72 0.79
CA GLY A 35 4.33 7.83 1.49
C GLY A 35 4.00 6.63 2.36
N ALA A 36 2.79 6.60 2.92
CA ALA A 36 2.27 5.47 3.70
C ALA A 36 0.86 5.06 3.24
N ALA A 37 0.56 3.77 3.38
CA ALA A 37 -0.77 3.23 3.19
C ALA A 37 -1.16 2.34 4.37
N PHE A 38 -2.40 2.48 4.83
CA PHE A 38 -3.01 1.67 5.86
C PHE A 38 -4.17 0.88 5.27
N MET A 39 -4.26 -0.39 5.65
CA MET A 39 -5.36 -1.26 5.25
C MET A 39 -6.05 -1.84 6.48
N ALA A 40 -7.38 -1.77 6.51
CA ALA A 40 -8.21 -2.23 7.61
C ALA A 40 -9.51 -2.86 7.10
N GLY A 41 -10.14 -3.72 7.89
CA GLY A 41 -11.36 -4.41 7.48
C GLY A 41 -11.37 -5.89 7.90
N GLY A 42 -12.56 -6.49 7.98
CA GLY A 42 -12.70 -7.91 8.32
C GLY A 42 -12.15 -8.85 7.24
N ALA A 43 -12.14 -8.41 5.98
CA ALA A 43 -11.59 -9.16 4.87
C ALA A 43 -10.06 -9.07 4.78
N VAL A 44 -9.44 -8.12 5.51
CA VAL A 44 -8.01 -7.85 5.42
C VAL A 44 -7.20 -8.95 6.13
N ALA A 45 -6.16 -9.44 5.46
CA ALA A 45 -5.14 -10.30 6.06
C ALA A 45 -4.14 -9.43 6.86
N GLY A 46 -4.66 -8.83 7.94
CA GLY A 46 -3.96 -7.87 8.79
C GLY A 46 -3.00 -8.49 9.81
N GLY A 47 -2.57 -7.69 10.78
CA GLY A 47 -1.62 -8.10 11.82
C GLY A 47 -0.16 -8.11 11.34
N ARG A 48 0.13 -7.45 10.22
CA ARG A 48 1.47 -7.38 9.62
C ARG A 48 1.75 -6.02 8.99
N VAL A 49 3.02 -5.67 8.92
CA VAL A 49 3.53 -4.55 8.12
C VAL A 49 4.06 -5.13 6.80
N VAL A 50 3.68 -4.52 5.67
CA VAL A 50 4.15 -4.92 4.34
C VAL A 50 5.10 -3.84 3.82
N ALA A 51 6.37 -3.96 4.19
CA ALA A 51 7.41 -3.04 3.77
C ALA A 51 8.79 -3.70 3.87
N ASP A 52 9.67 -3.34 2.94
CA ASP A 52 11.12 -3.62 3.02
C ASP A 52 11.84 -2.38 3.56
N TRP A 53 11.36 -1.84 4.68
CA TRP A 53 11.80 -0.56 5.22
C TRP A 53 13.26 -0.61 5.69
N PRO A 54 14.17 0.17 5.08
CA PRO A 54 15.59 0.08 5.40
C PRO A 54 15.98 0.80 6.69
N GLY A 55 15.19 1.76 7.18
CA GLY A 55 15.54 2.61 8.32
C GLY A 55 15.64 4.09 7.96
N LEU A 56 16.10 4.90 8.92
CA LEU A 56 16.27 6.36 8.80
C LEU A 56 17.73 6.81 8.77
N GLY A 57 18.70 5.89 8.75
CA GLY A 57 20.11 6.25 8.62
C GLY A 57 20.37 6.97 7.30
N ALA A 58 21.30 7.92 7.26
CA ALA A 58 21.53 8.78 6.09
C ALA A 58 21.67 7.97 4.78
N ALA A 59 22.49 6.91 4.79
CA ALA A 59 22.69 6.04 3.62
C ALA A 59 21.47 5.19 3.22
N GLN A 60 20.47 5.05 4.10
CA GLN A 60 19.24 4.30 3.87
C GLN A 60 18.17 5.18 3.21
N LEU A 61 18.26 6.50 3.40
CA LEU A 61 17.40 7.48 2.77
C LEU A 61 17.63 7.54 1.25
N TYR A 62 16.61 8.01 0.54
CA TYR A 62 16.74 8.39 -0.86
C TYR A 62 17.45 9.74 -0.95
N GLU A 63 18.53 9.80 -1.73
CA GLU A 63 19.37 10.99 -1.88
C GLU A 63 19.85 11.60 -0.53
N ASN A 64 19.99 10.75 0.50
CA ASN A 64 20.33 11.14 1.88
C ASN A 64 19.34 12.13 2.53
N ARG A 65 18.12 12.27 2.01
CA ARG A 65 17.15 13.30 2.42
C ARG A 65 15.73 12.77 2.63
N ASP A 66 15.26 11.96 1.70
CA ASP A 66 13.88 11.50 1.62
C ASP A 66 13.72 10.08 2.15
N LEU A 67 12.52 9.72 2.62
CA LEU A 67 12.22 8.31 2.86
C LEU A 67 12.35 7.51 1.57
N ARG A 68 13.09 6.41 1.61
CA ARG A 68 13.26 5.54 0.45
C ARG A 68 11.94 4.84 0.13
N PRO A 69 11.36 5.03 -1.06
CA PRO A 69 10.20 4.25 -1.49
C PRO A 69 10.61 2.79 -1.71
N THR A 70 9.92 1.86 -1.07
CA THR A 70 10.18 0.42 -1.19
C THR A 70 9.07 -0.33 -1.89
N THR A 71 7.87 0.24 -1.89
CA THR A 71 6.65 -0.40 -2.40
C THR A 71 5.89 0.60 -3.26
N ASP A 72 5.56 0.20 -4.49
CA ASP A 72 4.69 0.98 -5.36
C ASP A 72 3.24 0.91 -4.83
N LEU A 73 2.64 2.07 -4.54
CA LEU A 73 1.26 2.17 -4.05
C LEU A 73 0.26 1.53 -5.03
N ARG A 74 0.51 1.59 -6.34
CA ARG A 74 -0.33 0.94 -7.36
C ARG A 74 -0.37 -0.58 -7.17
N SER A 75 0.75 -1.16 -6.73
CA SER A 75 0.83 -2.60 -6.46
C SER A 75 -0.02 -2.99 -5.25
N VAL A 76 -0.10 -2.12 -4.23
CA VAL A 76 -0.99 -2.32 -3.07
C VAL A 76 -2.45 -2.19 -3.50
N MET A 77 -2.80 -1.15 -4.26
CA MET A 77 -4.15 -0.94 -4.80
C MET A 77 -4.61 -2.11 -5.68
N LEU A 78 -3.74 -2.60 -6.58
CA LEU A 78 -4.02 -3.75 -7.43
C LEU A 78 -4.28 -5.01 -6.62
N GLY A 79 -3.44 -5.30 -5.63
CA GLY A 79 -3.58 -6.46 -4.76
C GLY A 79 -4.86 -6.40 -3.92
N ALA A 80 -5.18 -5.22 -3.37
CA ALA A 80 -6.40 -4.99 -2.60
C ALA A 80 -7.66 -5.16 -3.47
N ALA A 81 -7.68 -4.58 -4.68
CA ALA A 81 -8.81 -4.68 -5.60
C ALA A 81 -9.00 -6.11 -6.12
N ALA A 82 -7.92 -6.75 -6.60
CA ALA A 82 -7.97 -8.12 -7.10
C ALA A 82 -8.47 -9.09 -6.02
N GLY A 83 -7.95 -8.96 -4.79
CA GLY A 83 -8.38 -9.77 -3.65
C GLY A 83 -9.81 -9.50 -3.22
N SER A 84 -10.25 -8.24 -3.19
CA SER A 84 -11.61 -7.88 -2.75
C SER A 84 -12.69 -8.29 -3.77
N PHE A 85 -12.36 -8.32 -5.06
CA PHE A 85 -13.31 -8.67 -6.12
C PHE A 85 -13.13 -10.09 -6.67
N GLY A 86 -12.14 -10.85 -6.19
CA GLY A 86 -11.85 -12.20 -6.68
C GLY A 86 -11.45 -12.24 -8.16
N VAL A 87 -10.78 -11.18 -8.65
CA VAL A 87 -10.38 -11.04 -10.05
C VAL A 87 -8.90 -11.39 -10.21
N ASP A 88 -8.55 -12.02 -11.34
CA ASP A 88 -7.15 -12.25 -11.69
C ASP A 88 -6.36 -10.93 -11.73
N PRO A 89 -5.31 -10.76 -10.89
CA PRO A 89 -4.53 -9.53 -10.82
C PRO A 89 -3.83 -9.18 -12.14
N ALA A 90 -3.45 -10.17 -12.97
CA ALA A 90 -2.80 -9.91 -14.25
C ALA A 90 -3.76 -9.22 -15.23
N ARG A 91 -5.01 -9.72 -15.29
CA ARG A 91 -6.07 -9.10 -16.10
C ARG A 91 -6.45 -7.72 -15.56
N LEU A 92 -6.61 -7.60 -14.25
CA LEU A 92 -7.01 -6.33 -13.62
C LEU A 92 -5.94 -5.25 -13.77
N SER A 93 -4.65 -5.61 -13.76
CA SER A 93 -3.56 -4.66 -13.93
C SER A 93 -3.65 -3.88 -15.24
N GLY A 94 -3.98 -4.55 -16.34
CA GLY A 94 -4.09 -3.89 -17.66
C GLY A 94 -5.26 -2.91 -17.75
N VAL A 95 -6.29 -3.10 -16.91
CA VAL A 95 -7.47 -2.23 -16.84
C VAL A 95 -7.23 -1.02 -15.93
N LEU A 96 -6.70 -1.26 -14.72
CA LEU A 96 -6.49 -0.19 -13.74
C LEU A 96 -5.26 0.68 -14.05
N PHE A 97 -4.24 0.10 -14.68
CA PHE A 97 -2.98 0.80 -14.97
C PHE A 97 -2.59 0.60 -16.44
N PRO A 98 -3.26 1.31 -17.37
CA PRO A 98 -2.86 1.33 -18.78
C PRO A 98 -1.40 1.78 -18.90
N GLY A 99 -0.58 1.01 -19.61
CA GLY A 99 0.89 1.15 -19.63
C GLY A 99 1.64 0.03 -18.90
N GLY A 100 0.93 -0.79 -18.12
CA GLY A 100 1.42 -2.06 -17.58
C GLY A 100 2.48 -1.92 -16.48
N GLY A 101 3.17 -3.04 -16.20
CA GLY A 101 4.31 -3.08 -15.28
C GLY A 101 3.96 -3.08 -13.79
N VAL A 102 2.68 -3.15 -13.41
CA VAL A 102 2.26 -3.22 -12.01
C VAL A 102 1.98 -4.66 -11.61
N LYS A 103 2.71 -5.18 -10.63
CA LYS A 103 2.45 -6.50 -10.05
C LYS A 103 1.80 -6.33 -8.68
N GLY A 104 0.58 -6.84 -8.53
CA GLY A 104 -0.17 -6.71 -7.29
C GLY A 104 0.53 -7.38 -6.10
N VAL A 105 0.46 -6.74 -4.93
CA VAL A 105 0.91 -7.34 -3.67
C VAL A 105 -0.07 -8.45 -3.27
N ALA A 106 0.44 -9.67 -3.13
CA ALA A 106 -0.37 -10.84 -2.82
C ALA A 106 -0.76 -10.92 -1.33
N GLY A 107 -1.86 -11.62 -1.06
CA GLY A 107 -2.29 -11.97 0.31
C GLY A 107 -2.69 -10.75 1.15
N LEU A 108 -3.08 -9.64 0.55
CA LEU A 108 -3.59 -8.47 1.27
C LEU A 108 -5.02 -8.69 1.79
N VAL A 109 -5.83 -9.42 1.03
CA VAL A 109 -7.21 -9.80 1.35
C VAL A 109 -7.27 -11.30 1.55
N ARG A 110 -8.03 -11.76 2.55
CA ARG A 110 -8.24 -13.18 2.82
C ARG A 110 -9.04 -13.79 1.65
N PRO A 111 -8.72 -15.01 1.22
CA PRO A 111 -9.59 -15.71 0.29
C PRO A 111 -10.95 -15.95 0.94
N GLU A 112 -12.02 -15.77 0.18
CA GLU A 112 -13.37 -16.16 0.61
C GLU A 112 -13.34 -17.63 1.06
N PRO A 113 -14.01 -17.99 2.17
CA PRO A 113 -14.17 -19.38 2.56
C PRO A 113 -14.81 -20.12 1.38
N ARG A 114 -14.14 -21.14 0.83
CA ARG A 114 -14.78 -22.02 -0.15
C ARG A 114 -16.01 -22.63 0.52
N ALA A 115 -17.19 -22.39 -0.04
CA ALA A 115 -18.38 -23.15 0.33
C ALA A 115 -18.02 -24.65 0.22
N ARG A 116 -18.23 -25.38 1.31
CA ARG A 116 -18.09 -26.84 1.33
C ARG A 116 -19.24 -27.48 0.58
#